data_AF-A0A2E5I4J6-F1
#
_entry.id   AF-A0A2E5I4J6-F1
#
_cell.length_a   1.000
_cell.length_b   1.000
_cell.length_c   1.000
_cell.angle_alpha   90.00
_cell.angle_beta   90.00
_cell.angle_gamma   90.00
#
_symmetry.space_group_name_H-M   'P 1'
#
loop_
_entity.id
_entity.type
_entity.pdbx_description
1 polymer ?
#
loop_
_entity_poly.entity_id
_entity_poly.type
_entity_poly.pdbx_seq_one_letter_code
_entity_poly.pdbx_strand_id
1 'polypeptide(L)'
;MLVGRRSSNCTIEHHTHCRNKNGNFSKIFKKAVRDIGRPELKFHNLRDTFALMRYLETRDIYQVSKELGHSSVKVTEKYLTHQLSMLEADFPSLARDYNAQKQAEKIMLGIP
;
A
#
# COMPACT_ATOMS: atom_id res chain seq x y z
N MET A 1 -48.02 -17.55 19.94
CA MET A 1 -47.08 -18.51 19.31
C MET A 1 -45.68 -18.19 19.84
N LEU A 2 -45.21 -18.91 20.87
CA LEU A 2 -44.24 -20.03 20.82
C LEU A 2 -42.85 -19.61 20.29
N VAL A 3 -41.94 -19.19 21.18
CA VAL A 3 -40.86 -19.97 21.87
C VAL A 3 -39.53 -19.96 21.11
N GLY A 4 -38.48 -19.44 21.76
CA GLY A 4 -37.12 -19.40 21.21
C GLY A 4 -36.01 -19.18 22.24
N ARG A 5 -36.04 -19.99 23.31
CA ARG A 5 -34.90 -20.47 24.13
C ARG A 5 -33.89 -19.44 24.69
N ARG A 6 -33.98 -19.20 26.02
CA ARG A 6 -32.81 -18.89 26.85
C ARG A 6 -31.91 -20.12 26.85
N SER A 7 -30.68 -19.98 26.33
CA SER A 7 -29.63 -20.99 26.50
C SER A 7 -28.68 -20.55 27.59
N SER A 8 -28.37 -21.50 28.46
CA SER A 8 -27.75 -21.38 29.76
C SER A 8 -26.24 -21.16 29.68
N ASN A 9 -25.74 -20.42 30.67
CA ASN A 9 -24.43 -20.53 31.31
C ASN A 9 -23.22 -20.83 30.40
N CYS A 10 -22.51 -19.77 30.02
CA CYS A 10 -21.06 -19.85 29.85
C CYS A 10 -20.45 -18.56 30.42
N THR A 11 -20.06 -18.63 31.69
CA THR A 11 -19.14 -17.69 32.30
C THR A 11 -17.79 -17.90 31.63
N ILE A 12 -17.54 -17.23 30.52
CA ILE A 12 -16.18 -16.95 30.06
C ILE A 12 -16.09 -15.45 30.07
N GLU A 13 -15.52 -14.93 31.16
CA GLU A 13 -15.01 -13.58 31.21
C GLU A 13 -14.10 -13.42 30.00
N HIS A 14 -14.59 -12.78 28.95
CA HIS A 14 -13.77 -12.39 27.83
C HIS A 14 -12.89 -11.26 28.37
N HIS A 15 -11.77 -11.65 28.98
CA HIS A 15 -10.63 -10.83 29.31
C HIS A 15 -10.04 -10.30 28.01
N THR A 16 -10.73 -9.35 27.38
CA THR A 16 -10.18 -8.57 26.28
C THR A 16 -10.32 -7.12 26.62
N HIS A 17 -9.36 -6.63 27.41
CA HIS A 17 -8.90 -5.28 27.16
C HIS A 17 -7.44 -5.08 27.53
N CYS A 18 -6.54 -5.75 26.80
CA CYS A 18 -5.27 -5.10 26.49
C CYS A 18 -5.57 -4.00 25.46
N ARG A 19 -5.98 -2.81 25.96
CA ARG A 19 -6.07 -1.60 25.14
C ARG A 19 -4.65 -1.31 24.66
N ASN A 20 -4.28 -1.83 23.50
CA ASN A 20 -2.98 -1.57 22.89
C ASN A 20 -2.88 -0.04 22.75
N LYS A 21 -1.99 0.58 23.53
CA LYS A 21 -1.84 2.06 23.59
C LYS A 21 -1.24 2.63 22.30
N ASN A 22 -0.99 1.79 21.31
CA ASN A 22 -0.60 2.15 19.97
C ASN A 22 -1.84 2.74 19.30
N GLY A 23 -2.00 4.06 19.42
CA GLY A 23 -3.05 4.81 18.74
C GLY A 23 -3.13 4.32 17.30
N ASN A 24 -4.28 3.74 16.93
CA ASN A 24 -4.45 3.10 15.63
C ASN A 24 -4.08 4.09 14.52
N PHE A 25 -2.89 3.98 13.93
CA PHE A 25 -2.41 4.89 12.88
C PHE A 25 -3.40 4.96 11.72
N SER A 26 -4.11 3.87 11.44
CA SER A 26 -5.21 3.82 10.47
C SER A 26 -6.37 4.77 10.82
N LYS A 27 -6.69 5.00 12.10
CA LYS A 27 -7.73 5.95 12.53
C LYS A 27 -7.25 7.38 12.40
N ILE A 28 -6.00 7.65 12.74
CA ILE A 28 -5.38 8.98 12.57
C ILE A 28 -5.32 9.34 11.08
N PHE A 29 -4.86 8.40 10.26
CA PHE A 29 -4.81 8.55 8.80
C PHE A 29 -6.20 8.77 8.21
N LYS A 30 -7.20 7.98 8.60
CA LYS A 30 -8.59 8.20 8.17
C LYS A 30 -9.12 9.58 8.54
N LYS A 31 -8.74 10.12 9.71
CA LYS A 31 -9.11 11.47 10.10
C LYS A 31 -8.44 12.50 9.18
N ALA A 32 -7.12 12.42 9.01
CA ALA A 32 -6.37 13.34 8.15
C ALA A 32 -6.88 13.33 6.69
N VAL A 33 -7.14 12.15 6.15
CA VAL A 33 -7.67 11.97 4.79
C VAL A 33 -9.06 12.61 4.62
N ARG A 34 -9.92 12.50 5.63
CA ARG A 34 -11.22 13.16 5.63
C ARG A 34 -11.09 14.68 5.71
N ASP A 35 -10.13 15.17 6.49
CA ASP A 35 -9.87 16.60 6.64
C ASP A 35 -9.36 17.21 5.32
N ILE A 36 -8.65 16.42 4.49
CA ILE A 36 -8.19 16.79 3.13
C ILE A 36 -9.30 16.60 2.07
N GLY A 37 -10.43 16.00 2.42
CA GLY A 37 -11.54 15.77 1.49
C GLY A 37 -11.32 14.64 0.49
N ARG A 38 -10.43 13.68 0.78
CA ARG A 38 -10.10 12.54 -0.12
C ARG A 38 -10.41 11.17 0.50
N PRO A 39 -11.64 10.90 0.96
CA PRO A 39 -12.00 9.71 1.75
C PRO A 39 -11.73 8.35 1.07
N GLU A 40 -11.49 8.34 -0.25
CA GLU A 40 -11.10 7.18 -1.03
C GLU A 40 -9.71 6.64 -0.67
N LEU A 41 -8.83 7.46 -0.08
CA LEU A 41 -7.48 7.06 0.28
C LEU A 41 -7.47 6.09 1.46
N LYS A 42 -6.78 4.96 1.27
CA LYS A 42 -6.64 3.90 2.27
C LYS A 42 -5.22 3.87 2.81
N PHE A 43 -5.07 3.37 4.03
CA PHE A 43 -3.76 3.27 4.69
C PHE A 43 -2.76 2.41 3.90
N HIS A 44 -3.24 1.39 3.17
CA HIS A 44 -2.40 0.56 2.30
C HIS A 44 -1.75 1.34 1.15
N ASN A 45 -2.38 2.43 0.68
CA ASN A 45 -1.85 3.25 -0.41
C ASN A 45 -0.50 3.89 -0.05
N LEU A 46 -0.23 4.12 1.25
CA LEU A 46 1.07 4.62 1.72
C LEU A 46 2.19 3.63 1.41
N ARG A 47 1.94 2.34 1.63
CA ARG A 47 2.91 1.28 1.35
C ARG A 47 3.13 1.13 -0.15
N ASP A 48 2.06 1.26 -0.92
CA ASP A 48 2.14 1.21 -2.38
C ASP A 48 2.97 2.38 -2.93
N THR A 49 2.77 3.59 -2.39
CA THR A 49 3.54 4.79 -2.76
C THR A 49 5.02 4.63 -2.41
N PHE A 50 5.32 4.11 -1.21
CA PHE A 50 6.70 3.82 -0.79
C PHE A 50 7.39 2.81 -1.71
N ALA A 51 6.67 1.75 -2.12
CA ALA A 51 7.19 0.76 -3.04
C ALA A 51 7.61 1.40 -4.38
N LEU A 52 6.79 2.31 -4.90
CA LEU A 52 7.06 3.02 -6.15
C LEU A 52 8.27 3.95 -6.01
N MET A 53 8.33 4.75 -4.94
CA MET A 53 9.46 5.65 -4.66
C MET A 53 10.78 4.88 -4.56
N ARG A 54 10.82 3.79 -3.77
CA ARG A 54 12.02 2.95 -3.64
C ARG A 54 12.40 2.28 -4.95
N TYR A 55 11.42 1.81 -5.72
CA TYR A 55 11.69 1.24 -7.03
C TYR A 55 12.28 2.28 -7.99
N LEU A 56 11.81 3.52 -7.98
CA LEU A 56 12.38 4.57 -8.82
C LEU A 56 13.83 4.87 -8.48
N GLU A 57 14.19 4.83 -7.19
CA GLU A 57 15.54 5.00 -6.67
C GLU A 57 16.46 3.81 -6.98
N THR A 58 16.07 2.58 -6.63
CA THR A 58 16.95 1.40 -6.69
C THR A 58 16.86 0.62 -7.99
N ARG A 59 15.70 0.68 -8.67
CA ARG A 59 15.34 -0.11 -9.87
C ARG A 59 15.38 -1.63 -9.69
N ASP A 60 15.55 -2.10 -8.47
CA ASP A 60 15.51 -3.52 -8.12
C ASP A 60 14.20 -3.85 -7.40
N ILE A 61 13.29 -4.50 -8.13
CA ILE A 61 11.99 -4.91 -7.60
C ILE A 61 12.11 -6.00 -6.53
N TYR A 62 13.16 -6.83 -6.57
CA TYR A 62 13.40 -7.86 -5.56
C TYR A 62 13.84 -7.25 -4.25
N GLN A 63 14.72 -6.24 -4.32
CA GLN A 63 15.12 -5.46 -3.16
C GLN A 63 13.90 -4.79 -2.52
N VAL A 64 13.08 -4.09 -3.31
CA VAL A 64 11.86 -3.43 -2.80
C VAL A 64 10.90 -4.46 -2.21
N SER A 65 10.70 -5.60 -2.86
CA SER A 65 9.85 -6.69 -2.34
C SER A 65 10.36 -7.21 -0.99
N LYS A 66 11.69 -7.30 -0.81
CA LYS A 66 12.32 -7.73 0.44
C LYS A 66 12.20 -6.68 1.55
N GLU A 67 12.40 -5.40 1.23
CA GLU A 67 12.20 -4.27 2.15
C GLU A 67 10.74 -4.19 2.63
N LEU A 68 9.80 -4.48 1.73
CA LEU A 68 8.39 -4.58 2.08
C LEU A 68 8.07 -5.86 2.87
N GLY A 69 8.86 -6.92 2.75
CA GLY A 69 8.56 -8.22 3.33
C GLY A 69 7.43 -8.97 2.60
N HIS A 70 7.31 -8.79 1.28
CA HIS A 70 6.38 -9.56 0.47
C HIS A 70 6.95 -10.95 0.16
N SER A 71 6.12 -11.99 0.35
CA SER A 71 6.48 -13.37 0.02
C SER A 71 6.61 -13.61 -1.49
N SER A 72 6.05 -12.72 -2.32
CA SER A 72 6.13 -12.81 -3.77
C SER A 72 6.27 -11.43 -4.40
N VAL A 73 7.19 -11.33 -5.36
CA VAL A 73 7.50 -10.13 -6.14
C VAL A 73 6.32 -9.67 -6.99
N LYS A 74 5.41 -10.59 -7.34
CA LYS A 74 4.19 -10.31 -8.12
C LYS A 74 3.27 -9.28 -7.45
N VAL A 75 3.27 -9.23 -6.12
CA VAL A 75 2.49 -8.23 -5.37
C VAL A 75 3.08 -6.83 -5.63
N THR A 76 4.40 -6.74 -5.73
CA THR A 76 5.12 -5.50 -5.97
C THR A 76 5.02 -5.05 -7.44
N GLU A 77 5.02 -5.99 -8.39
CA GLU A 77 4.81 -5.71 -9.83
C GLU A 77 3.49 -5.00 -10.12
N LYS A 78 2.42 -5.38 -9.38
CA LYS A 78 1.10 -4.77 -9.51
C LYS A 78 1.11 -3.26 -9.21
N TYR A 79 1.95 -2.80 -8.29
CA TYR A 79 2.03 -1.37 -7.99
C TYR A 79 2.66 -0.58 -9.13
N LEU A 80 3.69 -1.15 -9.75
CA LEU A 80 4.37 -0.53 -10.88
C LEU A 80 3.41 -0.34 -12.06
N THR A 81 2.59 -1.35 -12.37
CA THR A 81 1.66 -1.25 -13.50
C THR A 81 0.51 -0.27 -13.26
N HIS A 82 0.00 -0.18 -12.03
CA HIS A 82 -1.19 0.63 -11.72
C HIS A 82 -0.89 2.10 -11.39
N GLN A 83 0.31 2.43 -10.88
CA GLN A 83 0.60 3.78 -10.39
C GLN A 83 1.59 4.59 -11.24
N LEU A 84 2.19 4.02 -12.29
CA LEU A 84 3.01 4.80 -13.23
C LEU A 84 2.22 5.96 -13.87
N SER A 85 0.92 5.74 -14.15
CA SER A 85 0.03 6.78 -14.67
C SER A 85 -0.25 7.90 -13.66
N MET A 86 -0.32 7.58 -12.36
CA MET A 86 -0.44 8.58 -11.29
C MET A 86 0.88 9.32 -11.05
N LEU A 87 2.01 8.63 -11.18
CA LEU A 87 3.34 9.22 -11.01
C LEU A 87 3.61 10.32 -12.05
N GLU A 88 3.16 10.14 -13.30
CA GLU A 88 3.25 11.19 -14.33
C GLU A 88 2.47 12.45 -13.95
N ALA A 89 1.31 12.29 -13.32
CA ALA A 89 0.46 13.40 -12.92
C ALA A 89 0.98 14.12 -11.66
N ASP A 90 1.42 13.35 -10.65
CA ASP A 90 1.83 13.89 -9.35
C ASP A 90 3.31 14.32 -9.32
N PHE A 91 4.19 13.67 -10.09
CA PHE A 91 5.63 13.88 -10.08
C PHE A 91 6.24 13.87 -11.49
N PRO A 92 6.00 14.93 -12.30
CA PRO A 92 6.43 14.97 -13.69
C PRO A 92 7.95 14.89 -13.88
N SER A 93 8.76 15.30 -12.90
CA SER A 93 10.22 15.15 -12.94
C SER A 93 10.66 13.69 -12.81
N LEU A 94 10.13 12.95 -11.84
CA LEU A 94 10.41 11.54 -11.62
C LEU A 94 9.96 10.68 -12.81
N ALA A 95 8.81 11.01 -13.41
CA ALA A 95 8.35 10.34 -14.61
C ALA A 95 9.26 10.58 -15.82
N ARG A 96 9.77 11.81 -15.99
CA ARG A 96 10.75 12.13 -17.04
C ARG A 96 12.03 11.31 -16.90
N ASP A 97 12.56 11.23 -15.69
CA ASP A 97 13.78 10.46 -15.42
C ASP A 97 13.55 8.96 -15.66
N TYR A 98 12.37 8.43 -15.27
CA TYR A 98 11.97 7.06 -15.56
C TYR A 98 11.91 6.77 -17.06
N ASN A 99 11.23 7.64 -17.83
CA ASN A 99 11.06 7.48 -19.27
C ASN A 99 12.38 7.64 -20.04
N ALA A 100 13.21 8.61 -19.67
CA ALA A 100 14.53 8.84 -20.28
C ALA A 100 15.46 7.63 -20.09
N GLN A 101 15.46 7.03 -18.90
CA GLN A 101 16.26 5.84 -18.62
C GLN A 101 15.72 4.59 -19.32
N LYS A 102 14.39 4.42 -19.39
CA LYS A 102 13.77 3.34 -20.16
C LYS A 102 14.07 3.44 -21.65
N GLN A 103 14.12 4.67 -22.18
CA GLN A 103 14.56 4.93 -23.55
C GLN A 103 16.04 4.58 -23.75
N ALA A 104 16.92 4.92 -22.80
CA ALA A 104 18.33 4.55 -22.85
C ALA A 104 18.54 3.02 -22.82
N GLU A 105 17.80 2.31 -21.97
CA GLU A 105 17.83 0.84 -21.89
C GLU A 105 17.31 0.21 -23.19
N LYS A 106 16.24 0.75 -23.77
CA LYS A 106 15.71 0.31 -25.08
C LYS A 106 16.74 0.49 -26.20
N ILE A 107 17.42 1.64 -26.24
CA ILE A 107 18.49 1.93 -27.20
C ILE A 107 19.68 0.98 -27.00
N MET A 108 20.06 0.70 -25.74
CA MET A 108 21.17 -0.19 -25.42
C MET A 108 20.88 -1.67 -25.74
N LEU A 109 19.62 -2.10 -25.62
CA LEU A 109 19.18 -3.46 -25.93
C LEU A 109 18.84 -3.67 -27.42
N GLY A 110 18.90 -2.63 -28.26
CA GLY A 110 18.71 -2.74 -29.70
C GLY A 110 17.31 -3.22 -30.13
N ILE A 111 16.30 -3.04 -29.28
CA ILE A 111 14.92 -3.46 -29.56
C ILE A 111 14.23 -2.31 -30.32
N PRO A 112 13.65 -2.54 -31.51
CA PRO A 112 13.00 -1.49 -32.31
C PRO A 112 11.85 -0.79 -31.56
#